data_AF-A0A8D8ZT81-F1
#
_entry.id   AF-A0A8D8ZT81-F1
#
_cell.length_a   1.000
_cell.length_b   1.000
_cell.length_c   1.000
_cell.angle_alpha   90.00
_cell.angle_beta   90.00
_cell.angle_gamma   90.00
#
_symmetry.space_group_name_H-M   'P 1'
#
loop_
_entity.id
_entity.type
_entity.pdbx_description
1 polymer ?
#
loop_
_entity_poly.entity_id
_entity_poly.type
_entity_poly.pdbx_seq_one_letter_code
_entity_poly.pdbx_strand_id
1 'polypeptide(L)'
;MLTYASDGVEFVKDISAKFRTPREGKLPIGVLTLGEQKNIAVNNPEKFVLDMFPQVDYIVPILTPGYFKSLSQHNIHQSTFTNSNLDEAFTSLVHDLMCKHYVQNNCLNDKFRCLIPDLYTMSITNDDNFLSDPTLNVWLPLSDLDTLVSVMLKN
;
A
#
# COMPACT_ATOMS: atom_id res chain seq x y z
N MET A 1 -4.61 -3.41 -3.72
CA MET A 1 -3.80 -3.95 -2.61
C MET A 1 -3.39 -2.80 -1.70
N LEU A 2 -3.57 -2.95 -0.39
CA LEU A 2 -3.03 -2.00 0.59
C LEU A 2 -1.64 -2.49 1.04
N THR A 3 -0.70 -1.57 1.21
CA THR A 3 0.64 -1.87 1.76
C THR A 3 0.94 -0.86 2.87
N TYR A 4 1.40 -1.35 4.02
CA TYR A 4 1.44 -0.57 5.27
C TYR A 4 2.40 -1.21 6.27
N ALA A 5 2.94 -0.40 7.18
CA ALA A 5 3.70 -0.87 8.34
C ALA A 5 2.79 -1.03 9.58
N SER A 6 3.33 -1.54 10.70
CA SER A 6 2.55 -1.80 11.92
C SER A 6 1.82 -0.57 12.48
N ASP A 7 2.39 0.63 12.33
CA ASP A 7 1.76 1.90 12.72
C ASP A 7 0.65 2.36 11.75
N GLY A 8 0.49 1.69 10.62
CA GLY A 8 -0.57 1.90 9.63
C GLY A 8 -1.84 1.06 9.86
N VAL A 9 -1.81 0.08 10.76
CA VAL A 9 -2.85 -0.96 10.92
C VAL A 9 -4.24 -0.37 11.18
N GLU A 10 -4.34 0.66 12.02
CA GLU A 10 -5.63 1.27 12.36
C GLU A 10 -6.25 1.98 11.16
N PHE A 11 -5.46 2.78 10.42
CA PHE A 11 -5.93 3.44 9.20
C PHE A 11 -6.38 2.42 8.14
N VAL A 12 -5.67 1.30 8.02
CA VAL A 12 -6.03 0.24 7.07
C VAL A 12 -7.39 -0.36 7.37
N LYS A 13 -7.77 -0.53 8.63
CA LYS A 13 -9.11 -1.03 9.00
C LYS A 13 -10.19 -0.07 8.49
N ASP A 14 -10.02 1.22 8.73
CA ASP A 14 -10.98 2.25 8.34
C ASP A 14 -11.06 2.39 6.81
N ILE A 15 -9.90 2.42 6.13
CA ILE A 15 -9.81 2.47 4.67
C ILE A 15 -10.47 1.23 4.05
N SER A 16 -10.19 0.05 4.59
CA SER A 16 -10.76 -1.21 4.09
C SER A 16 -12.27 -1.23 4.24
N ALA A 17 -12.80 -0.77 5.38
CA ALA A 17 -14.23 -0.66 5.61
C ALA A 17 -14.87 0.32 4.60
N LYS A 18 -14.23 1.47 4.37
CA LYS A 18 -14.69 2.47 3.40
C LYS A 18 -14.69 1.95 1.97
N PHE A 19 -13.62 1.27 1.55
CA PHE A 19 -13.50 0.66 0.21
C PHE A 19 -14.56 -0.42 -0.01
N ARG A 20 -14.87 -1.21 1.03
CA ARG A 20 -15.89 -2.26 1.00
C ARG A 20 -17.32 -1.75 1.17
N THR A 21 -17.52 -0.47 1.45
CA THR A 21 -18.86 0.11 1.59
C THR A 21 -19.50 0.27 0.20
N PRO A 22 -20.65 -0.37 -0.07
CA PRO A 22 -21.35 -0.22 -1.34
C PRO A 22 -21.75 1.23 -1.59
N ARG A 23 -21.76 1.63 -2.87
CA ARG A 23 -22.22 2.95 -3.31
C ARG A 23 -23.32 2.78 -4.34
N GLU A 24 -24.20 3.76 -4.43
CA GLU A 24 -25.35 3.70 -5.33
C GLU A 24 -24.90 3.40 -6.77
N GLY A 25 -25.40 2.29 -7.32
CA GLY A 25 -25.08 1.84 -8.68
C GLY A 25 -23.66 1.30 -8.88
N LYS A 26 -22.85 1.08 -7.84
CA LYS A 26 -21.46 0.60 -7.97
C LYS A 26 -21.13 -0.55 -7.01
N LEU A 27 -20.34 -1.50 -7.51
CA LEU A 27 -19.80 -2.59 -6.68
C LEU A 27 -18.77 -2.05 -5.67
N PRO A 28 -18.65 -2.66 -4.48
CA PRO A 28 -17.58 -2.35 -3.54
C PRO A 28 -16.20 -2.59 -4.13
N ILE A 29 -15.20 -1.83 -3.66
CA ILE A 29 -13.81 -2.06 -4.05
C ILE A 29 -13.28 -3.29 -3.30
N GLY A 30 -12.73 -4.24 -4.06
CA GLY A 30 -12.01 -5.38 -3.51
C GLY A 30 -10.72 -4.93 -2.81
N VAL A 31 -10.52 -5.38 -1.58
CA VAL A 31 -9.34 -5.02 -0.78
C VAL A 31 -8.52 -6.27 -0.51
N LEU A 32 -7.23 -6.18 -0.83
CA LEU A 32 -6.23 -7.21 -0.60
C LEU A 32 -5.17 -6.69 0.36
N THR A 33 -5.03 -7.41 1.48
CA THR A 33 -3.93 -7.31 2.45
C THR A 33 -3.34 -8.70 2.66
N LEU A 34 -2.05 -8.79 3.00
CA LEU A 34 -1.39 -10.08 3.27
C LEU A 34 -1.96 -10.72 4.55
N GLY A 35 -2.24 -9.90 5.57
CA GLY A 35 -2.85 -10.36 6.83
C GLY A 35 -4.21 -11.04 6.63
N GLU A 36 -5.07 -10.54 5.75
CA GLU A 36 -6.38 -11.16 5.46
C GLU A 36 -6.26 -12.45 4.63
N GLN A 37 -5.21 -12.58 3.81
CA GLN A 37 -4.96 -13.73 2.94
C GLN A 37 -4.01 -14.77 3.55
N LYS A 38 -3.78 -14.70 4.86
CA LYS A 38 -2.81 -15.54 5.60
C LYS A 38 -2.87 -17.04 5.27
N ASN A 39 -4.05 -17.62 5.06
CA ASN A 39 -4.20 -19.05 4.80
C ASN A 39 -3.58 -19.48 3.46
N ILE A 40 -3.41 -18.54 2.53
CA ILE A 40 -2.82 -18.75 1.20
C ILE A 40 -1.40 -18.17 1.17
N ALA A 41 -1.20 -17.01 1.79
CA ALA A 41 0.07 -16.28 1.79
C ALA A 41 1.15 -16.93 2.67
N VAL A 42 0.82 -17.56 3.80
CA VAL A 42 1.83 -18.04 4.79
C VAL A 42 2.78 -19.09 4.20
N ASN A 43 2.35 -19.89 3.22
CA ASN A 43 3.19 -20.92 2.63
C ASN A 43 4.30 -20.34 1.73
N ASN A 44 4.03 -19.23 1.03
CA ASN A 44 5.01 -18.51 0.22
C ASN A 44 4.54 -17.06 -0.02
N PRO A 45 4.76 -16.16 0.96
CA PRO A 45 4.20 -14.82 0.91
C PRO A 45 4.86 -13.95 -0.18
N GLU A 46 6.13 -14.20 -0.48
CA GLU A 46 6.83 -13.55 -1.59
C GLU A 46 6.17 -13.91 -2.93
N LYS A 47 5.97 -15.20 -3.20
CA LYS A 47 5.27 -15.65 -4.42
C LYS A 47 3.86 -15.07 -4.49
N PHE A 48 3.15 -15.04 -3.37
CA PHE A 48 1.81 -14.47 -3.32
C PHE A 48 1.81 -12.98 -3.72
N VAL A 49 2.74 -12.18 -3.19
CA VAL A 49 2.89 -10.77 -3.59
C VAL A 49 3.20 -10.65 -5.07
N LEU A 50 4.14 -11.45 -5.59
CA LEU A 50 4.50 -11.45 -7.02
C LEU A 50 3.33 -11.82 -7.93
N ASP A 51 2.52 -12.79 -7.54
CA ASP A 51 1.36 -13.24 -8.32
C ASP A 51 0.22 -12.21 -8.24
N MET A 52 0.01 -11.56 -7.08
CA MET A 52 -1.11 -10.64 -6.87
C MET A 52 -0.85 -9.22 -7.37
N PHE A 53 0.39 -8.73 -7.31
CA PHE A 53 0.77 -7.39 -7.75
C PHE A 53 0.28 -7.06 -9.17
N PRO A 54 0.44 -7.92 -10.21
CA PRO A 54 -0.08 -7.62 -11.54
C PRO A 54 -1.61 -7.68 -11.63
N GLN A 55 -2.28 -8.47 -10.78
CA GLN A 55 -3.73 -8.71 -10.84
C GLN A 55 -4.58 -7.60 -10.23
N VAL A 56 -4.03 -6.78 -9.35
CA VAL A 56 -4.77 -5.67 -8.73
C VAL A 56 -4.76 -4.43 -9.61
N ASP A 57 -5.85 -3.67 -9.63
CA ASP A 57 -5.93 -2.40 -10.38
C ASP A 57 -5.07 -1.31 -9.74
N TYR A 58 -5.05 -1.28 -8.41
CA TYR A 58 -4.35 -0.25 -7.64
C TYR A 58 -3.49 -0.82 -6.52
N ILE A 59 -2.34 -0.20 -6.29
CA ILE A 59 -1.55 -0.32 -5.06
C ILE A 59 -1.77 0.96 -4.25
N VAL A 60 -2.11 0.81 -2.97
CA VAL A 60 -2.41 1.94 -2.06
C VAL A 60 -1.46 1.86 -0.88
N PRO A 61 -0.29 2.50 -0.97
CA PRO A 61 0.62 2.66 0.16
C PRO A 61 0.01 3.58 1.23
N ILE A 62 0.03 3.12 2.48
CA ILE A 62 -0.30 3.95 3.63
C ILE A 62 1.01 4.45 4.22
N LEU A 63 1.34 5.69 3.88
CA LEU A 63 2.62 6.28 4.20
C LEU A 63 2.61 6.77 5.65
N THR A 64 3.36 6.07 6.49
CA THR A 64 3.63 6.39 7.89
C THR A 64 5.14 6.44 8.12
N PRO A 65 5.64 7.00 9.24
CA PRO A 65 7.05 6.88 9.59
C PRO A 65 7.54 5.42 9.62
N GLY A 66 6.70 4.50 10.11
CA GLY A 66 6.99 3.07 10.09
C GLY A 66 7.13 2.50 8.68
N TYR A 67 6.36 2.97 7.71
CA TYR A 67 6.45 2.55 6.31
C TYR A 67 7.83 2.85 5.72
N PHE A 68 8.34 4.08 5.86
CA PHE A 68 9.68 4.42 5.35
C PHE A 68 10.78 3.66 6.09
N LYS A 69 10.61 3.45 7.40
CA LYS A 69 11.54 2.62 8.18
C LYS A 69 11.61 1.20 7.62
N SER A 70 10.48 0.60 7.24
CA SER A 70 10.45 -0.75 6.68
C SER A 70 11.02 -0.84 5.25
N LEU A 71 10.96 0.25 4.46
CA LEU A 71 11.64 0.31 3.15
C LEU A 71 13.17 0.21 3.29
N SER A 72 13.75 0.82 4.32
CA SER A 72 15.21 0.77 4.54
C SER A 72 15.73 -0.61 4.97
N GLN A 73 14.83 -1.52 5.36
CA GLN A 73 15.16 -2.85 5.86
C GLN A 73 15.13 -3.88 4.73
N HIS A 74 16.05 -3.75 3.77
CA HIS A 74 16.15 -4.64 2.59
C HIS A 74 16.46 -6.12 2.87
N ASN A 75 16.57 -6.53 4.14
CA ASN A 75 16.96 -7.89 4.51
C ASN A 75 16.17 -8.37 5.73
N ILE A 76 14.89 -8.66 5.55
CA ILE A 76 14.17 -9.42 6.57
C ILE A 76 14.56 -10.88 6.41
N HIS A 77 15.43 -11.35 7.31
CA HIS A 77 15.69 -12.77 7.50
C HIS A 77 14.32 -13.48 7.60
N GLN A 78 14.05 -14.39 6.66
CA GLN A 78 12.77 -15.11 6.49
C GLN A 78 12.31 -15.91 7.74
N SER A 79 13.07 -15.89 8.83
CA SER A 79 12.90 -16.74 10.01
C SER A 79 11.97 -16.19 11.10
N THR A 80 11.40 -14.98 10.98
CA THR A 80 10.52 -14.39 12.03
C THR A 80 9.34 -13.57 11.51
N PHE A 81 8.63 -14.08 10.51
CA PHE A 81 7.30 -13.52 10.18
C PHE A 81 6.27 -14.02 11.20
N THR A 82 5.61 -13.09 11.86
CA THR A 82 4.42 -13.34 12.66
C THR A 82 3.20 -12.86 11.89
N ASN A 83 2.01 -13.40 12.21
CA ASN A 83 0.77 -12.98 11.55
C ASN A 83 0.52 -11.46 11.64
N SER A 84 1.09 -10.78 12.64
CA SER A 84 0.95 -9.36 12.88
C SER A 84 1.94 -8.47 12.11
N ASN A 85 3.03 -9.02 11.56
CA ASN A 85 4.06 -8.25 10.86
C ASN A 85 4.18 -8.56 9.36
N LEU A 86 3.32 -9.46 8.83
CA LEU A 86 3.43 -9.93 7.46
C LEU A 86 3.30 -8.79 6.44
N ASP A 87 2.33 -7.89 6.60
CA ASP A 87 2.19 -6.75 5.68
C ASP A 87 3.39 -5.80 5.73
N GLU A 88 3.88 -5.45 6.93
CA GLU A 88 5.08 -4.61 7.11
C GLU A 88 6.31 -5.25 6.48
N ALA A 89 6.48 -6.56 6.68
CA ALA A 89 7.63 -7.29 6.20
C ALA A 89 7.78 -7.28 4.66
N PHE A 90 6.66 -7.18 3.95
CA PHE A 90 6.65 -7.19 2.49
C PHE A 90 6.53 -5.79 1.88
N THR A 91 6.55 -4.72 2.68
CA THR A 91 6.53 -3.33 2.18
C THR A 91 7.68 -3.06 1.20
N SER A 92 8.91 -3.45 1.54
CA SER A 92 10.08 -3.27 0.65
C SER A 92 9.92 -4.05 -0.66
N LEU A 93 9.42 -5.29 -0.63
CA LEU A 93 9.17 -6.05 -1.85
C LEU A 93 8.11 -5.38 -2.74
N VAL A 94 7.00 -4.94 -2.15
CA VAL A 94 5.93 -4.25 -2.88
C VAL A 94 6.46 -2.96 -3.48
N HIS A 95 7.27 -2.21 -2.75
CA HIS A 95 7.91 -1.00 -3.21
C HIS A 95 8.89 -1.23 -4.37
N ASP A 96 9.71 -2.28 -4.31
CA ASP A 96 10.57 -2.69 -5.44
C ASP A 96 9.75 -3.00 -6.69
N LEU A 97 8.59 -3.66 -6.53
CA LEU A 97 7.68 -3.93 -7.64
C LEU A 97 7.02 -2.64 -8.18
N MET A 98 6.69 -1.69 -7.30
CA MET A 98 6.21 -0.37 -7.72
C MET A 98 7.25 0.36 -8.55
N CYS A 99 8.51 0.41 -8.08
CA CYS A 99 9.62 1.02 -8.81
C CYS A 99 9.83 0.36 -10.18
N LYS A 100 9.82 -0.97 -10.24
CA LYS A 100 9.95 -1.73 -11.50
C LYS A 100 8.80 -1.42 -12.46
N HIS A 101 7.55 -1.46 -11.99
CA HIS A 101 6.37 -1.15 -12.80
C HIS A 101 6.40 0.28 -13.32
N TYR A 102 6.78 1.24 -12.47
CA TYR A 102 6.90 2.65 -12.85
C TYR A 102 7.87 2.85 -14.02
N VAL A 103 9.08 2.28 -13.91
CA VAL A 103 10.11 2.37 -14.97
C VAL A 103 9.64 1.65 -16.24
N GLN A 104 9.04 0.47 -16.12
CA GLN A 104 8.49 -0.27 -17.25
C GLN A 104 7.34 0.47 -17.94
N ASN A 105 6.58 1.26 -17.20
CA ASN A 105 5.49 2.08 -17.69
C ASN A 105 5.93 3.50 -18.11
N ASN A 106 7.18 3.66 -18.54
CA ASN A 106 7.75 4.95 -18.98
C ASN A 106 7.61 6.07 -17.94
N CYS A 107 7.75 5.74 -16.67
CA CYS A 107 7.62 6.68 -15.55
C CYS A 107 6.22 7.32 -15.44
N LEU A 108 5.18 6.63 -15.91
CA LEU A 108 3.78 7.03 -15.74
C LEU A 108 3.16 6.24 -14.59
N ASN A 109 2.58 6.96 -13.63
CA ASN A 109 1.83 6.36 -12.53
C ASN A 109 0.37 6.13 -12.95
N ASP A 110 0.05 4.92 -13.35
CA ASP A 110 -1.30 4.43 -13.59
C ASP A 110 -1.90 3.74 -12.35
N LYS A 111 -1.05 3.14 -11.50
CA LYS A 111 -1.43 2.12 -10.51
C LYS A 111 -1.34 2.56 -9.03
N PHE A 112 -0.51 3.52 -8.67
CA PHE A 112 -0.22 3.84 -7.28
C PHE A 112 -1.06 5.00 -6.78
N ARG A 113 -1.68 4.83 -5.61
CA ARG A 113 -2.54 5.83 -4.98
C ARG A 113 -2.18 5.95 -3.50
N CYS A 114 -1.11 6.69 -3.22
CA CYS A 114 -0.59 6.84 -1.87
C CYS A 114 -1.55 7.63 -0.98
N LEU A 115 -1.66 7.22 0.28
CA LEU A 115 -2.40 7.92 1.31
C LEU A 115 -1.47 8.28 2.46
N ILE A 116 -1.56 9.52 2.94
CA ILE A 116 -0.84 9.97 4.12
C ILE A 116 -1.86 10.28 5.22
N PRO A 117 -1.82 9.60 6.39
CA PRO A 117 -2.61 10.04 7.53
C PRO A 117 -2.28 11.48 7.90
N ASP A 118 -3.32 12.30 8.12
CA ASP A 118 -3.17 13.76 8.27
C ASP A 118 -2.17 14.16 9.36
N LEU A 119 -2.05 13.35 10.41
CA LEU A 119 -1.13 13.58 11.52
C LEU A 119 0.35 13.38 11.16
N TYR A 120 0.65 12.66 10.07
CA TYR A 120 2.02 12.40 9.59
C TYR A 120 2.38 13.22 8.35
N THR A 121 1.46 14.02 7.80
CA THR A 121 1.67 14.76 6.55
C THR A 121 2.95 15.59 6.60
N MET A 122 3.12 16.45 7.60
CA MET A 122 4.30 17.31 7.71
C MET A 122 5.61 16.54 7.92
N SER A 123 5.59 15.43 8.66
CA SER A 123 6.81 14.63 8.88
C SER A 123 7.24 13.89 7.62
N ILE A 124 6.29 13.43 6.81
CA ILE A 124 6.58 12.64 5.61
C ILE A 124 6.94 13.53 4.43
N THR A 125 6.20 14.63 4.21
CA THR A 125 6.45 15.49 3.05
C THR A 125 7.75 16.28 3.13
N ASN A 126 8.36 16.37 4.32
CA ASN A 126 9.67 16.95 4.53
C ASN A 126 10.81 15.91 4.62
N ASP A 127 10.50 14.62 4.48
CA ASP A 127 11.52 13.56 4.50
C ASP A 127 12.20 13.43 3.12
N ASP A 128 13.53 13.41 3.09
CA ASP A 128 14.31 13.32 1.85
C ASP A 128 14.03 12.04 1.07
N ASN A 129 13.77 10.91 1.75
CA ASN A 129 13.46 9.65 1.07
C ASN A 129 12.15 9.77 0.32
N PHE A 130 11.14 10.39 0.93
CA PHE A 130 9.86 10.65 0.28
C PHE A 130 9.99 11.57 -0.93
N LEU A 131 10.75 12.67 -0.81
CA LEU A 131 10.96 13.62 -1.90
C LEU A 131 11.72 13.02 -3.08
N SER A 132 12.61 12.07 -2.81
CA SER A 132 13.41 11.39 -3.83
C SER A 132 12.67 10.28 -4.57
N ASP A 133 11.50 9.85 -4.07
CA ASP A 133 10.78 8.69 -4.59
C ASP A 133 9.59 9.09 -5.48
N PRO A 134 9.71 8.95 -6.82
CA PRO A 134 8.64 9.32 -7.74
C PRO A 134 7.42 8.39 -7.69
N THR A 135 7.53 7.20 -7.07
CA THR A 135 6.40 6.28 -6.93
C THR A 135 5.51 6.63 -5.74
N LEU A 136 6.05 7.39 -4.77
CA LEU A 136 5.36 7.77 -3.54
C LEU A 136 4.91 9.25 -3.52
N ASN A 137 5.51 10.11 -4.34
CA ASN A 137 5.29 11.55 -4.32
C ASN A 137 3.90 12.03 -4.80
N VAL A 138 3.09 11.16 -5.41
CA VAL A 138 1.67 11.43 -5.73
C VAL A 138 0.79 10.80 -4.68
N TRP A 139 0.21 11.62 -3.81
CA TRP A 139 -0.54 11.18 -2.64
C TRP A 139 -1.76 12.07 -2.38
N LEU A 140 -2.67 11.56 -1.55
CA LEU A 140 -3.78 12.30 -0.96
C LEU A 140 -3.73 12.19 0.58
N PRO A 141 -4.13 13.24 1.32
CA PRO A 141 -4.33 13.09 2.75
C PRO A 141 -5.47 12.10 3.01
N LEU A 142 -5.42 11.42 4.15
CA LEU A 142 -6.44 10.42 4.50
C LEU A 142 -7.84 11.06 4.65
N SER A 143 -7.91 12.33 5.05
CA SER A 143 -9.13 13.13 5.04
C SER A 143 -9.81 13.22 3.65
N ASP A 144 -9.05 13.07 2.56
CA ASP A 144 -9.55 13.07 1.17
C ASP A 144 -9.84 11.67 0.61
N LEU A 145 -10.00 10.66 1.48
CA LEU A 145 -10.27 9.27 1.07
C LEU A 145 -11.49 9.15 0.13
N ASP A 146 -12.53 9.95 0.33
CA ASP A 146 -13.72 9.91 -0.53
C ASP A 146 -13.46 10.37 -1.96
N THR A 147 -12.52 11.30 -2.15
CA THR A 147 -12.02 11.71 -3.46
C THR A 147 -11.33 10.54 -4.13
N LEU A 148 -10.46 9.83 -3.42
CA LEU A 148 -9.77 8.66 -3.95
C LEU A 148 -10.74 7.57 -4.42
N VAL A 149 -11.70 7.20 -3.58
CA VAL A 149 -12.67 6.15 -3.94
C VAL A 149 -13.52 6.57 -5.15
N SER A 150 -13.86 7.86 -5.24
CA SER A 150 -14.59 8.39 -6.40
C SER A 150 -13.79 8.28 -7.69
N VAL A 151 -12.46 8.47 -7.64
CA VAL A 151 -11.56 8.27 -8.78
C VAL A 151 -11.44 6.79 -9.15
N MET A 152 -11.23 5.92 -8.16
CA MET A 152 -11.09 4.47 -8.39
C MET A 152 -12.32 3.84 -9.04
N LEU A 153 -13.51 4.34 -8.72
CA LEU A 153 -14.79 3.85 -9.25
C LEU A 153 -15.27 4.55 -10.53
N LYS A 154 -14.54 5.55 -11.04
CA LYS A 154 -14.88 6.25 -12.29
C LYS A 154 -14.33 5.56 -13.53
N ASN A 155 -13.38 4.64 -13.36
CA ASN A 155 -12.76 3.86 -14.42
C ASN A 155 -13.51 2.54 -14.63
#